data_AF-A0A1H1GUP2-F1
#
_entry.id   AF-A0A1H1GUP2-F1
#
_cell.length_a   1.000
_cell.length_b   1.000
_cell.length_c   1.000
_cell.angle_alpha   90.00
_cell.angle_beta   90.00
_cell.angle_gamma   90.00
#
_symmetry.space_group_name_H-M   'P 1'
#
loop_
_entity.id
_entity.type
_entity.pdbx_description
1 polymer ?
#
loop_
_entity_poly.entity_id
_entity_poly.type
_entity_poly.pdbx_seq_one_letter_code
_entity_poly.pdbx_strand_id
1 'polypeptide(L)'
;MRGPSECEGPGDCEPAVLLITQPLTRSLAALGIDLSKRGEVSAGAPARLTPTSPPRTMLAFQKGSALGPRFRLALPVRIAREMSVEVRDKGSTWRAWRRFAAVAGPGIVVMLADSDAASVITAAQSGARFGYRLLLLQFALIPILYVSQELAMRLGIVSRKGHAQLIRDEFGVAWAWFAVGALMLACVGSLLTELSGLAGVGALLGVPVPVTLGIVVGALLLMAYLGSYLTIEWIAIGAGTFELVFLVAAYESRPQLSAIRDGMLEFPLADREYLYLFAANIGAVIMPWMIFYQQSAVVEKGLTVDDLPAARLDTAIGAFLTQLVMAAILIATAATLGTAKEGTSLDTVETIAQAITPYFGKEVGVAMFAVGISGAALVATIVVTLTAARAPSEVLGVKHALEHGLREAPWFYAIYTLTLLGGAGLILSGINLVTLTVGIQVMNAFLLPIVLAFLYLLARRLPRPHRLEGGHAVLVVILDLSAIACSLYAGLVSLFG
;
A
#
# COMPACT_ATOMS: atom_id res chain seq x y z
N MET A 1 0.45 -51.18 38.14
CA MET A 1 1.63 -52.09 38.06
C MET A 1 2.39 -51.70 36.80
N ARG A 2 3.65 -51.27 36.74
CA ARG A 2 4.77 -50.97 37.66
C ARG A 2 5.47 -49.73 37.06
N GLY A 3 6.00 -48.83 37.89
CA GLY A 3 6.89 -47.74 37.44
C GLY A 3 8.37 -48.13 37.44
N PRO A 4 9.27 -47.24 36.98
CA PRO A 4 10.63 -47.12 37.53
C PRO A 4 10.99 -45.65 37.84
N SER A 5 11.34 -45.31 39.10
CA SER A 5 12.70 -45.21 39.68
C SER A 5 13.52 -44.01 39.13
N GLU A 6 13.53 -42.87 39.83
CA GLU A 6 14.57 -42.46 40.80
C GLU A 6 16.00 -42.41 40.21
N CYS A 7 16.48 -41.20 39.93
CA CYS A 7 17.88 -40.89 39.70
C CYS A 7 18.49 -40.39 41.02
N GLU A 8 19.34 -41.20 41.64
CA GLU A 8 20.26 -40.80 42.71
C GLU A 8 21.66 -40.54 42.11
N GLY A 9 22.31 -39.44 42.50
CA GLY A 9 23.75 -39.24 42.36
C GLY A 9 24.21 -38.19 41.32
N PRO A 10 25.15 -37.28 41.65
CA PRO A 10 25.64 -36.26 40.74
C PRO A 10 26.87 -36.77 39.99
N GLY A 11 26.70 -37.05 38.70
CA GLY A 11 27.80 -37.40 37.80
C GLY A 11 27.39 -38.51 36.86
N ASP A 12 26.60 -38.16 35.84
CA ASP A 12 26.59 -38.78 34.50
C ASP A 12 25.43 -38.20 33.69
N CYS A 13 25.75 -37.28 32.76
CA CYS A 13 24.85 -36.84 31.70
C CYS A 13 25.70 -36.37 30.50
N GLU A 14 26.16 -37.32 29.68
CA GLU A 14 26.48 -37.06 28.29
C GLU A 14 25.18 -36.82 27.49
N PRO A 15 25.08 -35.78 26.66
CA PRO A 15 24.03 -35.73 25.66
C PRO A 15 24.52 -36.34 24.34
N ALA A 16 23.86 -37.42 23.94
CA ALA A 16 23.81 -37.87 22.56
C ALA A 16 23.27 -36.75 21.65
N VAL A 17 24.09 -36.28 20.70
CA VAL A 17 23.60 -35.54 19.52
C VAL A 17 24.15 -36.22 18.28
N LEU A 18 23.22 -36.92 17.64
CA LEU A 18 23.37 -37.63 16.39
C LEU A 18 23.42 -36.62 15.21
N LEU A 19 24.44 -36.76 14.38
CA LEU A 19 24.48 -36.51 12.92
C LEU A 19 23.86 -35.22 12.36
N ILE A 20 24.70 -34.34 11.80
CA ILE A 20 24.53 -33.74 10.44
C ILE A 20 25.84 -33.03 10.03
N THR A 21 26.29 -33.33 8.81
CA THR A 21 27.28 -32.61 7.96
C THR A 21 28.79 -32.81 8.20
N GLN A 22 29.29 -33.84 7.53
CA GLN A 22 30.69 -34.19 7.30
C GLN A 22 31.40 -33.53 6.06
N PRO A 23 31.00 -32.38 5.45
CA PRO A 23 31.80 -31.80 4.36
C PRO A 23 32.58 -30.51 4.70
N LEU A 24 32.60 -30.03 5.95
CA LEU A 24 33.22 -28.73 6.30
C LEU A 24 34.65 -28.81 6.84
N THR A 25 35.13 -29.98 7.24
CA THR A 25 36.50 -30.16 7.78
C THR A 25 37.58 -30.32 6.71
N ARG A 26 37.22 -30.57 5.45
CA ARG A 26 38.21 -30.67 4.34
C ARG A 26 38.56 -29.35 3.66
N SER A 27 37.76 -28.29 3.83
CA SER A 27 38.04 -26.98 3.21
C SER A 27 38.84 -26.02 4.10
N LEU A 28 38.93 -26.27 5.41
CA LEU A 28 39.67 -25.40 6.34
C LEU A 28 41.16 -25.77 6.48
N ALA A 29 41.54 -27.01 6.14
CA ALA A 29 42.96 -27.42 6.06
C ALA A 29 43.70 -26.81 4.84
N ALA A 30 42.96 -26.34 3.82
CA ALA A 30 43.54 -25.67 2.65
C ALA A 30 43.91 -24.19 2.90
N LEU A 31 43.56 -23.64 4.07
CA LEU A 31 43.82 -22.25 4.46
C LEU A 31 44.87 -22.11 5.58
N GLY A 32 45.52 -23.21 6.00
CA GLY A 32 46.69 -23.15 6.90
C GLY A 32 46.40 -22.67 8.33
N ILE A 33 45.15 -22.76 8.80
CA ILE A 33 44.76 -22.33 10.15
C ILE A 33 44.81 -23.54 11.10
N ASP A 34 45.83 -23.58 11.95
CA ASP A 34 45.96 -24.55 13.05
C ASP A 34 45.30 -23.98 14.32
N LEU A 35 44.29 -24.68 14.84
CA LEU A 35 43.53 -24.31 16.05
C LEU A 35 44.04 -25.02 17.32
N SER A 36 45.31 -25.41 17.36
CA SER A 36 45.91 -26.18 18.47
C SER A 36 46.77 -25.38 19.46
N LYS A 37 46.47 -24.10 19.76
CA LYS A 37 47.12 -23.41 20.91
C LYS A 37 46.15 -22.49 21.67
N ARG A 38 45.61 -22.99 22.79
CA ARG A 38 45.10 -22.17 23.90
C ARG A 38 46.30 -21.80 24.79
N GLY A 39 46.51 -20.51 25.02
CA GLY A 39 47.51 -19.98 25.96
C GLY A 39 46.90 -18.84 26.77
N GLU A 40 47.17 -18.85 28.06
CA GLU A 40 46.61 -18.01 29.12
C GLU A 40 46.84 -16.50 28.91
N VAL A 41 45.88 -15.67 29.35
CA VAL A 41 45.97 -14.21 29.35
C VAL A 41 46.26 -13.73 30.78
N SER A 42 47.41 -13.08 30.96
CA SER A 42 47.74 -12.26 32.14
C SER A 42 47.92 -10.79 31.72
N ALA A 43 47.58 -9.89 32.63
CA ALA A 43 47.42 -8.44 32.46
C ALA A 43 48.74 -7.64 32.42
N GLY A 44 48.76 -6.50 31.70
CA GLY A 44 49.67 -5.38 31.99
C GLY A 44 50.18 -4.54 30.81
N ALA A 45 49.60 -3.33 30.65
CA ALA A 45 50.19 -2.06 30.12
C ALA A 45 50.73 -1.95 28.65
N PRO A 46 50.73 -0.73 28.06
CA PRO A 46 50.64 -0.54 26.60
C PRO A 46 51.99 -0.23 25.92
N ALA A 47 52.22 -0.79 24.72
CA ALA A 47 53.37 -0.45 23.89
C ALA A 47 52.94 -0.03 22.46
N ARG A 48 53.41 1.16 22.09
CA ARG A 48 53.29 1.87 20.81
C ARG A 48 54.17 1.19 19.76
N LEU A 49 53.69 0.92 18.55
CA LEU A 49 54.54 0.55 17.40
C LEU A 49 54.08 1.21 16.09
N THR A 50 55.03 1.90 15.46
CA THR A 50 55.00 2.57 14.15
C THR A 50 55.22 1.59 12.99
N PRO A 51 54.80 1.89 11.74
CA PRO A 51 54.92 0.97 10.62
C PRO A 51 56.22 1.15 9.82
N THR A 52 56.89 0.05 9.47
CA THR A 52 58.00 0.02 8.48
C THR A 52 57.69 -0.97 7.35
N SER A 53 57.57 -0.42 6.13
CA SER A 53 57.82 -0.97 4.76
C SER A 53 57.36 -2.39 4.33
N PRO A 54 56.86 -2.57 3.09
CA PRO A 54 56.50 -3.88 2.54
C PRO A 54 57.63 -4.52 1.72
N PRO A 55 57.71 -5.86 1.58
CA PRO A 55 58.50 -6.48 0.54
C PRO A 55 57.68 -6.83 -0.70
N ARG A 56 58.29 -6.54 -1.85
CA ARG A 56 57.94 -6.96 -3.21
C ARG A 56 58.15 -8.46 -3.39
N THR A 57 57.27 -9.16 -4.12
CA THR A 57 57.71 -10.31 -4.95
C THR A 57 56.80 -10.58 -6.16
N MET A 58 57.42 -10.39 -7.33
CA MET A 58 57.30 -10.99 -8.67
C MET A 58 55.98 -11.59 -9.20
N LEU A 59 55.63 -11.08 -10.38
CA LEU A 59 54.86 -11.75 -11.44
C LEU A 59 55.53 -13.05 -11.88
N ALA A 60 54.71 -14.09 -12.10
CA ALA A 60 54.97 -15.11 -13.11
C ALA A 60 53.72 -15.28 -13.97
N PHE A 61 53.87 -14.94 -15.25
CA PHE A 61 52.88 -15.05 -16.32
C PHE A 61 53.02 -16.45 -16.95
N GLN A 62 51.95 -17.25 -16.98
CA GLN A 62 51.89 -18.45 -17.81
C GLN A 62 50.60 -18.43 -18.63
N LYS A 63 50.73 -18.67 -19.93
CA LYS A 63 49.76 -18.40 -21.00
C LYS A 63 49.35 -19.72 -21.68
N GLY A 64 48.06 -19.88 -21.91
CA GLY A 64 47.43 -20.91 -22.77
C GLY A 64 46.45 -21.80 -21.99
N SER A 65 45.24 -22.14 -22.42
CA SER A 65 44.49 -21.85 -23.65
C SER A 65 43.01 -22.25 -23.44
N ALA A 66 42.08 -21.43 -23.95
CA ALA A 66 40.72 -21.71 -24.46
C ALA A 66 39.77 -22.68 -23.70
N LEU A 67 38.68 -22.14 -23.11
CA LEU A 67 37.30 -22.66 -23.25
C LEU A 67 36.26 -21.62 -22.75
N GLY A 68 35.34 -21.18 -23.63
CA GLY A 68 33.93 -20.80 -23.41
C GLY A 68 33.51 -19.72 -22.38
N PRO A 69 32.61 -18.76 -22.73
CA PRO A 69 32.20 -17.68 -21.84
C PRO A 69 31.00 -18.05 -20.95
N ARG A 70 30.94 -17.40 -19.77
CA ARG A 70 29.83 -17.34 -18.78
C ARG A 70 29.94 -18.28 -17.57
N PHE A 71 30.89 -17.98 -16.70
CA PHE A 71 30.73 -18.21 -15.27
C PHE A 71 30.60 -16.85 -14.57
N ARG A 72 29.38 -16.48 -14.17
CA ARG A 72 29.15 -15.40 -13.20
C ARG A 72 29.63 -15.92 -11.85
N LEU A 73 30.76 -15.39 -11.37
CA LEU A 73 31.25 -15.66 -10.03
C LEU A 73 30.28 -15.03 -9.03
N ALA A 74 29.44 -15.86 -8.42
CA ALA A 74 28.64 -15.48 -7.27
C ALA A 74 29.59 -15.25 -6.08
N LEU A 75 29.90 -13.98 -5.81
CA LEU A 75 30.52 -13.57 -4.56
C LEU A 75 29.49 -13.77 -3.44
N PRO A 76 29.78 -14.59 -2.41
CA PRO A 76 28.88 -14.71 -1.27
C PRO A 76 28.91 -13.40 -0.47
N VAL A 77 27.76 -12.74 -0.40
CA VAL A 77 27.49 -11.64 0.53
C VAL A 77 27.41 -12.21 1.94
N ARG A 78 28.57 -12.52 2.51
CA ARG A 78 28.77 -12.72 3.95
C ARG A 78 30.13 -12.14 4.30
N ILE A 79 30.15 -11.37 5.38
CA ILE A 79 31.25 -10.56 5.92
C ILE A 79 31.24 -9.12 5.37
N ALA A 80 30.19 -8.40 5.72
CA ALA A 80 30.24 -6.96 5.95
C ALA A 80 29.38 -6.63 7.18
N ARG A 81 29.71 -7.27 8.32
CA ARG A 81 29.09 -6.97 9.61
C ARG A 81 30.10 -7.18 10.72
N GLU A 82 31.16 -6.35 10.69
CA GLU A 82 31.99 -6.01 11.84
C GLU A 82 33.03 -4.98 11.41
N MET A 83 32.58 -3.73 11.24
CA MET A 83 33.41 -2.54 11.33
C MET A 83 32.50 -1.44 11.85
N SER A 84 32.40 -1.36 13.18
CA SER A 84 31.90 -0.17 13.86
C SER A 84 32.89 0.96 13.64
N VAL A 85 32.76 1.63 12.49
CA VAL A 85 33.34 2.95 12.29
C VAL A 85 32.50 3.91 13.12
N GLU A 86 33.06 4.34 14.25
CA GLU A 86 32.49 5.36 15.10
C GLU A 86 32.59 6.71 14.38
N VAL A 87 31.59 6.98 13.51
CA VAL A 87 31.43 8.27 12.86
C VAL A 87 30.86 9.24 13.90
N ARG A 88 31.71 10.17 14.29
CA ARG A 88 31.47 11.29 15.19
C ARG A 88 30.13 11.99 14.89
N ASP A 89 29.34 12.10 15.96
CA ASP A 89 27.90 12.40 16.01
C ASP A 89 27.56 13.81 15.48
N LYS A 90 26.70 13.85 14.46
CA LYS A 90 25.87 15.01 14.11
C LYS A 90 24.40 14.59 14.10
N GLY A 91 23.76 14.78 15.26
CA GLY A 91 22.32 15.03 15.44
C GLY A 91 21.41 13.80 15.36
N SER A 92 20.76 13.44 16.47
CA SER A 92 19.71 12.40 16.51
C SER A 92 18.61 12.60 15.45
N THR A 93 18.36 13.85 15.03
CA THR A 93 17.42 14.24 14.00
C THR A 93 17.78 13.70 12.62
N TRP A 94 19.06 13.74 12.19
CA TRP A 94 19.46 13.21 10.88
C TRP A 94 19.29 11.69 10.80
N ARG A 95 19.58 10.98 11.90
CA ARG A 95 19.32 9.54 12.01
C ARG A 95 17.82 9.23 11.96
N ALA A 96 16.98 10.05 12.59
CA ALA A 96 15.52 9.90 12.55
C ALA A 96 14.96 10.13 11.14
N TRP A 97 15.38 11.19 10.44
CA TRP A 97 14.98 11.46 9.06
C TRP A 97 15.43 10.38 8.08
N ARG A 98 16.65 9.86 8.24
CA ARG A 98 17.15 8.77 7.39
C ARG A 98 16.39 7.46 7.62
N ARG A 99 16.00 7.18 8.86
CA ARG A 99 15.12 6.03 9.18
C ARG A 99 13.73 6.24 8.60
N PHE A 100 13.14 7.42 8.78
CA PHE A 100 11.86 7.74 8.17
C PHE A 100 11.88 7.57 6.65
N ALA A 101 12.88 8.12 5.95
CA ALA A 101 13.01 7.97 4.50
C ALA A 101 13.17 6.50 4.03
N ALA A 102 13.73 5.62 4.86
CA ALA A 102 13.84 4.20 4.55
C ALA A 102 12.53 3.43 4.77
N VAL A 103 11.70 3.88 5.72
CA VAL A 103 10.42 3.26 6.09
C VAL A 103 9.27 3.81 5.25
N ALA A 104 9.27 5.12 5.00
CA ALA A 104 8.24 5.84 4.27
C ALA A 104 8.03 5.24 2.88
N GLY A 105 6.78 5.04 2.50
CA GLY A 105 6.43 4.40 1.24
C GLY A 105 5.09 3.67 1.31
N PRO A 106 4.93 2.58 2.09
CA PRO A 106 3.72 1.77 2.09
C PRO A 106 2.46 2.59 2.40
N GLY A 107 2.51 3.40 3.46
CA GLY A 107 1.43 4.28 3.89
C GLY A 107 1.16 5.39 2.88
N ILE A 108 2.18 6.04 2.32
CA ILE A 108 1.96 7.06 1.29
C ILE A 108 1.37 6.44 0.01
N VAL A 109 1.88 5.29 -0.45
CA VAL A 109 1.41 4.64 -1.67
C VAL A 109 -0.02 4.17 -1.54
N VAL A 110 -0.39 3.55 -0.41
CA VAL A 110 -1.78 3.12 -0.23
C VAL A 110 -2.73 4.31 -0.21
N MET A 111 -2.31 5.44 0.37
CA MET A 111 -3.14 6.64 0.47
C MET A 111 -3.22 7.38 -0.86
N LEU A 112 -2.14 7.47 -1.63
CA LEU A 112 -2.21 7.98 -3.01
C LEU A 112 -3.10 7.09 -3.89
N ALA A 113 -3.07 5.78 -3.68
CA ALA A 113 -4.00 4.87 -4.35
C ALA A 113 -5.46 5.04 -3.91
N ASP A 114 -5.71 5.53 -2.69
CA ASP A 114 -7.06 5.86 -2.20
C ASP A 114 -7.61 7.11 -2.92
N SER A 115 -6.73 7.95 -3.48
CA SER A 115 -7.12 9.03 -4.38
C SER A 115 -7.56 8.59 -5.78
N ASP A 116 -8.11 7.38 -5.93
CA ASP A 116 -8.38 6.75 -7.22
C ASP A 116 -9.38 7.54 -8.10
N ALA A 117 -9.49 7.19 -9.39
CA ALA A 117 -10.38 7.87 -10.31
C ALA A 117 -11.82 7.93 -9.78
N ALA A 118 -12.27 6.85 -9.14
CA ALA A 118 -13.60 6.77 -8.57
C ALA A 118 -13.83 7.75 -7.42
N SER A 119 -12.84 7.91 -6.56
CA SER A 119 -12.84 8.82 -5.43
C SER A 119 -12.78 10.27 -5.90
N VAL A 120 -11.95 10.57 -6.90
CA VAL A 120 -11.92 11.90 -7.52
C VAL A 120 -13.26 12.26 -8.15
N ILE A 121 -13.89 11.32 -8.88
CA ILE A 121 -15.22 11.51 -9.47
C ILE A 121 -16.27 11.74 -8.36
N THR A 122 -16.22 10.95 -7.28
CA THR A 122 -17.15 11.08 -6.15
C THR A 122 -17.02 12.42 -5.43
N ALA A 123 -15.79 12.87 -5.17
CA ALA A 123 -15.52 14.19 -4.58
C ALA A 123 -15.95 15.33 -5.50
N ALA A 124 -15.68 15.21 -6.80
CA ALA A 124 -16.09 16.18 -7.80
C ALA A 124 -17.61 16.33 -7.86
N GLN A 125 -18.35 15.22 -7.92
CA GLN A 125 -19.81 15.20 -7.89
C GLN A 125 -20.36 15.76 -6.58
N SER A 126 -19.73 15.44 -5.45
CA SER A 126 -20.10 15.98 -4.14
C SER A 126 -20.05 17.50 -4.11
N GLY A 127 -18.97 18.09 -4.62
CA GLY A 127 -18.81 19.54 -4.68
C GLY A 127 -19.76 20.20 -5.66
N ALA A 128 -19.96 19.60 -6.83
CA ALA A 128 -20.83 20.18 -7.85
C ALA A 128 -22.32 20.12 -7.50
N ARG A 129 -22.78 19.02 -6.87
CA ARG A 129 -24.20 18.82 -6.52
C ARG A 129 -24.58 19.53 -5.22
N PHE A 130 -23.73 19.42 -4.21
CA PHE A 130 -24.05 19.87 -2.85
C PHE A 130 -23.19 21.02 -2.35
N GLY A 131 -22.30 21.58 -3.18
CA GLY A 131 -21.40 22.64 -2.76
C GLY A 131 -20.46 22.16 -1.66
N TYR A 132 -20.35 22.94 -0.58
CA TYR A 132 -19.44 22.62 0.53
C TYR A 132 -20.03 21.68 1.60
N ARG A 133 -21.24 21.13 1.41
CA ARG A 133 -21.96 20.35 2.44
C ARG A 133 -21.35 19.02 2.81
N LEU A 134 -20.60 18.41 1.88
CA LEU A 134 -19.88 17.16 2.13
C LEU A 134 -18.41 17.40 2.53
N LEU A 135 -17.97 18.66 2.65
CA LEU A 135 -16.58 18.98 2.98
C LEU A 135 -16.23 18.61 4.43
N LEU A 136 -17.15 18.79 5.38
CA LEU A 136 -16.91 18.37 6.77
C LEU A 136 -16.75 16.85 6.87
N LEU A 137 -17.50 16.09 6.06
CA LEU A 137 -17.34 14.63 5.98
C LEU A 137 -15.92 14.24 5.57
N GLN A 138 -15.34 14.94 4.57
CA GLN A 138 -13.94 14.68 4.17
C GLN A 138 -13.02 14.78 5.37
N PHE A 139 -13.03 15.90 6.10
CA PHE A 139 -12.15 16.06 7.27
C PHE A 139 -12.45 15.09 8.42
N ALA A 140 -13.72 14.73 8.62
CA ALA A 140 -14.12 13.75 9.62
C ALA A 140 -13.65 12.32 9.31
N LEU A 141 -13.40 12.01 8.04
CA LEU A 141 -12.90 10.70 7.60
C LEU A 141 -11.39 10.51 7.84
N ILE A 142 -10.60 11.58 7.98
CA ILE A 142 -9.14 11.51 8.27
C ILE A 142 -8.81 10.61 9.47
N PRO A 143 -9.39 10.80 10.67
CA PRO A 143 -9.07 9.95 11.81
C PRO A 143 -9.50 8.49 11.60
N ILE A 144 -10.61 8.26 10.91
CA ILE A 144 -11.13 6.91 10.65
C ILE A 144 -10.18 6.17 9.68
N LEU A 145 -9.76 6.85 8.62
CA LEU A 145 -8.78 6.37 7.65
C LEU A 145 -7.46 6.04 8.34
N TYR A 146 -6.89 7.00 9.07
CA TYR A 146 -5.62 6.81 9.77
C TYR A 146 -5.66 5.62 10.73
N VAL A 147 -6.72 5.51 11.54
CA VAL A 147 -6.85 4.43 12.51
C VAL A 147 -6.95 3.07 11.82
N SER A 148 -7.78 2.95 10.79
CA SER A 148 -7.91 1.69 10.04
C SER A 148 -6.58 1.26 9.41
N GLN A 149 -5.87 2.21 8.82
CA GLN A 149 -4.59 1.94 8.14
C GLN A 149 -3.44 1.72 9.13
N GLU A 150 -3.44 2.37 10.29
CA GLU A 150 -2.47 2.09 11.37
C GLU A 150 -2.63 0.66 11.87
N LEU A 151 -3.87 0.19 12.04
CA LEU A 151 -4.13 -1.19 12.47
C LEU A 151 -3.64 -2.20 11.43
N ALA A 152 -3.92 -1.96 10.14
CA ALA A 152 -3.49 -2.82 9.05
C ALA A 152 -1.95 -2.90 8.96
N MET A 153 -1.29 -1.74 9.02
CA MET A 153 0.17 -1.63 9.07
C MET A 153 0.75 -2.34 10.31
N ARG A 154 0.18 -2.09 11.50
CA ARG A 154 0.66 -2.70 12.75
C ARG A 154 0.51 -4.21 12.73
N LEU A 155 -0.60 -4.72 12.18
CA LEU A 155 -0.81 -6.15 11.98
C LEU A 155 0.26 -6.75 11.06
N GLY A 156 0.58 -6.11 9.95
CA GLY A 156 1.61 -6.58 9.02
C GLY A 156 2.99 -6.62 9.65
N ILE A 157 3.40 -5.54 10.33
CA ILE A 157 4.71 -5.45 10.97
C ILE A 157 4.87 -6.49 12.09
N VAL A 158 3.85 -6.68 12.93
CA VAL A 158 3.95 -7.57 14.10
C VAL A 158 3.75 -9.03 13.72
N SER A 159 2.79 -9.35 12.84
CA SER A 159 2.49 -10.73 12.46
C SER A 159 3.42 -11.28 11.37
N ARG A 160 4.03 -10.40 10.56
CA ARG A 160 4.81 -10.74 9.36
C ARG A 160 4.01 -11.55 8.32
N LYS A 161 2.69 -11.41 8.33
CA LYS A 161 1.77 -12.11 7.43
C LYS A 161 0.86 -11.12 6.73
N GLY A 162 0.48 -11.44 5.50
CA GLY A 162 -0.57 -10.71 4.78
C GLY A 162 -1.94 -10.88 5.44
N HIS A 163 -2.88 -10.01 5.09
CA HIS A 163 -4.18 -9.96 5.76
C HIS A 163 -5.00 -11.23 5.52
N ALA A 164 -5.02 -11.75 4.29
CA ALA A 164 -5.79 -12.94 3.95
C ALA A 164 -5.19 -14.19 4.61
N GLN A 165 -3.86 -14.28 4.65
CA GLN A 165 -3.16 -15.33 5.37
C GLN A 165 -3.48 -15.28 6.87
N LEU A 166 -3.50 -14.09 7.47
CA LEU A 166 -3.77 -13.95 8.89
C LEU A 166 -5.23 -14.32 9.25
N ILE A 167 -6.21 -13.97 8.40
CA ILE A 167 -7.59 -14.44 8.55
C ILE A 167 -7.66 -15.96 8.47
N ARG A 168 -6.95 -16.57 7.51
CA ARG A 168 -6.90 -18.03 7.36
C ARG A 168 -6.36 -18.72 8.61
N ASP A 169 -5.28 -18.19 9.17
CA ASP A 169 -4.61 -18.78 10.32
C ASP A 169 -5.45 -18.66 11.61
N GLU A 170 -6.18 -17.55 11.77
CA GLU A 170 -6.91 -17.23 12.99
C GLU A 170 -8.38 -17.70 12.99
N PHE A 171 -9.03 -17.71 11.83
CA PHE A 171 -10.45 -18.04 11.69
C PHE A 171 -10.72 -19.25 10.79
N GLY A 172 -9.74 -19.69 10.00
CA GLY A 172 -9.86 -20.83 9.10
C GLY A 172 -10.12 -20.45 7.64
N VAL A 173 -10.00 -21.43 6.76
CA VAL A 173 -9.99 -21.24 5.30
C VAL A 173 -11.30 -20.68 4.73
N ALA A 174 -12.45 -21.04 5.31
CA ALA A 174 -13.75 -20.58 4.83
C ALA A 174 -13.92 -19.06 5.02
N TRP A 175 -13.55 -18.55 6.20
CA TRP A 175 -13.60 -17.11 6.49
C TRP A 175 -12.57 -16.32 5.68
N ALA A 176 -11.41 -16.92 5.41
CA ALA A 176 -10.42 -16.32 4.51
C ALA A 176 -10.98 -16.15 3.10
N TRP A 177 -11.61 -17.17 2.52
CA TRP A 177 -12.25 -17.06 1.21
C TRP A 177 -13.45 -16.12 1.20
N PHE A 178 -14.22 -16.04 2.29
CA PHE A 178 -15.29 -15.06 2.42
C PHE A 178 -14.74 -13.62 2.37
N ALA A 179 -13.70 -13.32 3.14
CA ALA A 179 -13.04 -12.01 3.14
C ALA A 179 -12.38 -11.70 1.79
N VAL A 180 -11.70 -12.68 1.18
CA VAL A 180 -11.13 -12.53 -0.17
C VAL A 180 -12.21 -12.35 -1.23
N GLY A 181 -13.37 -13.00 -1.10
CA GLY A 181 -14.50 -12.79 -2.02
C GLY A 181 -15.02 -11.35 -1.99
N ALA A 182 -15.21 -10.79 -0.80
CA ALA A 182 -15.57 -9.38 -0.62
C ALA A 182 -14.50 -8.44 -1.18
N LEU A 183 -13.23 -8.74 -0.92
CA LEU A 183 -12.09 -8.01 -1.50
C LEU A 183 -12.09 -8.07 -3.03
N MET A 184 -12.29 -9.24 -3.63
CA MET A 184 -12.25 -9.39 -5.09
C MET A 184 -13.38 -8.60 -5.76
N LEU A 185 -14.55 -8.52 -5.13
CA LEU A 185 -15.64 -7.66 -5.60
C LEU A 185 -15.21 -6.19 -5.64
N ALA A 186 -14.60 -5.70 -4.55
CA ALA A 186 -14.07 -4.34 -4.49
C ALA A 186 -12.94 -4.11 -5.51
N CYS A 187 -11.99 -5.04 -5.64
CA CYS A 187 -10.89 -4.93 -6.58
C CYS A 187 -11.37 -4.90 -8.04
N VAL A 188 -12.36 -5.71 -8.40
CA VAL A 188 -12.93 -5.68 -9.76
C VAL A 188 -13.62 -4.34 -10.00
N GLY A 189 -14.41 -3.84 -9.05
CA GLY A 189 -15.02 -2.52 -9.14
C GLY A 189 -13.97 -1.43 -9.37
N SER A 190 -13.00 -1.32 -8.47
CA SER A 190 -11.91 -0.33 -8.58
C SER A 190 -11.12 -0.46 -9.89
N LEU A 191 -10.77 -1.68 -10.30
CA LEU A 191 -10.04 -1.85 -11.55
C LEU A 191 -10.83 -1.33 -12.76
N LEU A 192 -12.14 -1.53 -12.77
CA LEU A 192 -13.01 -1.03 -13.84
C LEU A 192 -13.07 0.50 -13.82
N THR A 193 -13.15 1.13 -12.65
CA THR A 193 -13.16 2.59 -12.54
C THR A 193 -11.84 3.19 -12.97
N GLU A 194 -10.71 2.59 -12.58
CA GLU A 194 -9.39 3.12 -12.90
C GLU A 194 -9.07 3.04 -14.39
N LEU A 195 -9.29 1.87 -15.00
CA LEU A 195 -9.09 1.70 -16.43
C LEU A 195 -10.07 2.55 -17.25
N SER A 196 -11.28 2.79 -16.74
CA SER A 196 -12.25 3.71 -17.38
C SER A 196 -11.80 5.16 -17.25
N GLY A 197 -11.26 5.56 -16.10
CA GLY A 197 -10.66 6.88 -15.89
C GLY A 197 -9.51 7.13 -16.85
N LEU A 198 -8.58 6.19 -16.96
CA LEU A 198 -7.44 6.25 -17.90
C LEU A 198 -7.89 6.29 -19.36
N ALA A 199 -8.86 5.45 -19.73
CA ALA A 199 -9.47 5.48 -21.06
C ALA A 199 -10.14 6.83 -21.36
N GLY A 200 -10.85 7.39 -20.39
CA GLY A 200 -11.50 8.70 -20.48
C GLY A 200 -10.49 9.84 -20.66
N VAL A 201 -9.36 9.80 -19.94
CA VAL A 201 -8.26 10.75 -20.15
C VAL A 201 -7.66 10.59 -21.55
N GLY A 202 -7.42 9.36 -22.01
CA GLY A 202 -6.95 9.11 -23.37
C GLY A 202 -7.88 9.70 -24.42
N ALA A 203 -9.19 9.49 -24.28
CA ALA A 203 -10.20 10.05 -25.16
C ALA A 203 -10.22 11.60 -25.13
N LEU A 204 -10.06 12.20 -23.95
CA LEU A 204 -9.95 13.65 -23.76
C LEU A 204 -8.73 14.24 -24.49
N LEU A 205 -7.65 13.48 -24.61
CA LEU A 205 -6.44 13.84 -25.36
C LEU A 205 -6.51 13.45 -26.85
N GLY A 206 -7.64 12.92 -27.32
CA GLY A 206 -7.85 12.49 -28.71
C GLY A 206 -7.26 11.12 -29.06
N VAL A 207 -6.84 10.33 -28.07
CA VAL A 207 -6.33 8.96 -28.26
C VAL A 207 -7.49 7.95 -28.16
N PRO A 208 -7.67 7.04 -29.14
CA PRO A 208 -8.73 6.05 -29.08
C PRO A 208 -8.61 5.12 -27.85
N VAL A 209 -9.75 4.82 -27.21
CA VAL A 209 -9.81 3.96 -26.01
C VAL A 209 -9.03 2.64 -26.15
N PRO A 210 -9.11 1.88 -27.26
CA PRO A 210 -8.36 0.63 -27.38
C PRO A 210 -6.84 0.81 -27.37
N VAL A 211 -6.36 1.93 -27.91
CA VAL A 211 -4.92 2.26 -27.92
C VAL A 211 -4.47 2.62 -26.52
N THR A 212 -5.21 3.48 -25.82
CA THR A 212 -4.93 3.87 -24.44
C THR A 212 -4.88 2.65 -23.51
N LEU A 213 -5.89 1.79 -23.55
CA LEU A 213 -5.92 0.57 -22.74
C LEU A 213 -4.79 -0.39 -23.11
N GLY A 214 -4.47 -0.55 -24.40
CA GLY A 214 -3.34 -1.39 -24.83
C GLY A 214 -2.00 -0.90 -24.28
N ILE A 215 -1.77 0.41 -24.27
CA ILE A 215 -0.56 1.02 -23.70
C ILE A 215 -0.53 0.82 -22.18
N VAL A 216 -1.62 1.15 -21.48
CA VAL A 216 -1.71 1.05 -20.01
C VAL A 216 -1.53 -0.40 -19.56
N VAL A 217 -2.30 -1.34 -20.12
CA VAL A 217 -2.22 -2.75 -19.78
C VAL A 217 -0.86 -3.33 -20.13
N GLY A 218 -0.32 -3.00 -21.30
CA GLY A 218 1.02 -3.43 -21.71
C GLY A 218 2.10 -2.94 -20.77
N ALA A 219 2.05 -1.66 -20.36
CA ALA A 219 2.98 -1.07 -19.40
C ALA A 219 2.88 -1.72 -18.01
N LEU A 220 1.66 -1.98 -17.52
CA LEU A 220 1.43 -2.63 -16.22
C LEU A 220 1.86 -4.10 -16.20
N LEU A 221 1.69 -4.83 -17.31
CA LEU A 221 2.22 -6.18 -17.45
C LEU A 221 3.74 -6.16 -17.48
N LEU A 222 4.34 -5.28 -18.29
CA LEU A 222 5.79 -5.12 -18.35
C LEU A 222 6.35 -4.78 -16.96
N MET A 223 5.72 -3.85 -16.26
CA MET A 223 6.07 -3.47 -14.90
C MET A 223 5.98 -4.66 -13.95
N ALA A 224 4.91 -5.46 -13.98
CA ALA A 224 4.78 -6.61 -13.09
C ALA A 224 5.84 -7.69 -13.37
N TYR A 225 6.15 -7.93 -14.65
CA TYR A 225 7.08 -8.98 -15.06
C TYR A 225 8.57 -8.60 -14.90
N LEU A 226 8.92 -7.32 -14.92
CA LEU A 226 10.30 -6.84 -14.82
C LEU A 226 10.59 -6.11 -13.50
N GLY A 227 9.56 -5.65 -12.80
CA GLY A 227 9.67 -4.73 -11.68
C GLY A 227 10.01 -5.39 -10.36
N SER A 228 10.68 -4.64 -9.49
CA SER A 228 10.81 -4.93 -8.06
C SER A 228 9.85 -4.06 -7.27
N TYR A 229 9.47 -4.51 -6.06
CA TYR A 229 8.50 -3.79 -5.22
C TYR A 229 8.94 -2.34 -4.96
N LEU A 230 10.22 -2.12 -4.66
CA LEU A 230 10.77 -0.78 -4.43
C LEU A 230 10.66 0.11 -5.68
N THR A 231 10.86 -0.44 -6.87
CA THR A 231 10.70 0.33 -8.11
C THR A 231 9.24 0.76 -8.30
N ILE A 232 8.30 -0.14 -8.02
CA ILE A 232 6.87 0.15 -8.09
C ILE A 232 6.48 1.21 -7.07
N GLU A 233 6.96 1.11 -5.83
CA GLU A 233 6.69 2.07 -4.76
C GLU A 233 7.07 3.50 -5.21
N TRP A 234 8.28 3.68 -5.76
CA TRP A 234 8.73 4.98 -6.25
C TRP A 234 7.98 5.47 -7.49
N ILE A 235 7.61 4.57 -8.41
CA ILE A 235 6.76 4.91 -9.56
C ILE A 235 5.40 5.39 -9.05
N ALA A 236 4.82 4.71 -8.06
CA ALA A 236 3.53 5.05 -7.49
C ALA A 236 3.57 6.41 -6.77
N ILE A 237 4.59 6.66 -5.95
CA ILE A 237 4.78 7.96 -5.32
C ILE A 237 4.94 9.06 -6.38
N GLY A 238 5.78 8.82 -7.39
CA GLY A 238 6.00 9.77 -8.47
C GLY A 238 4.72 10.09 -9.23
N ALA A 239 3.94 9.07 -9.60
CA ALA A 239 2.66 9.24 -10.28
C ALA A 239 1.63 9.96 -9.40
N GLY A 240 1.54 9.63 -8.10
CA GLY A 240 0.61 10.29 -7.18
C GLY A 240 0.96 11.76 -6.90
N THR A 241 2.21 12.21 -7.13
CA THR A 241 2.52 13.65 -7.06
C THR A 241 1.71 14.49 -8.06
N PHE A 242 1.24 13.88 -9.15
CA PHE A 242 0.37 14.56 -10.13
C PHE A 242 -0.98 14.97 -9.54
N GLU A 243 -1.48 14.30 -8.50
CA GLU A 243 -2.74 14.65 -7.84
C GLU A 243 -2.64 15.98 -7.07
N LEU A 244 -1.44 16.42 -6.70
CA LEU A 244 -1.22 17.70 -6.02
C LEU A 244 -1.69 18.89 -6.88
N VAL A 245 -1.87 18.67 -8.18
CA VAL A 245 -2.50 19.61 -9.10
C VAL A 245 -3.89 20.06 -8.62
N PHE A 246 -4.63 19.20 -7.92
CA PHE A 246 -5.95 19.53 -7.39
C PHE A 246 -5.89 20.50 -6.21
N LEU A 247 -4.81 20.48 -5.43
CA LEU A 247 -4.58 21.48 -4.37
C LEU A 247 -4.40 22.87 -4.98
N VAL A 248 -3.65 22.95 -6.08
CA VAL A 248 -3.50 24.19 -6.85
C VAL A 248 -4.84 24.64 -7.41
N ALA A 249 -5.65 23.70 -7.93
CA ALA A 249 -6.98 24.01 -8.44
C ALA A 249 -7.93 24.57 -7.37
N ALA A 250 -7.91 24.01 -6.16
CA ALA A 250 -8.70 24.53 -5.04
C ALA A 250 -8.23 25.89 -4.54
N TYR A 251 -6.92 26.15 -4.57
CA TYR A 251 -6.36 27.43 -4.20
C TYR A 251 -6.75 28.53 -5.21
N GLU A 252 -6.60 28.25 -6.51
CA GLU A 252 -6.95 29.19 -7.58
C GLU A 252 -8.46 29.38 -7.74
N SER A 253 -9.29 28.45 -7.24
CA SER A 253 -10.75 28.61 -7.28
C SER A 253 -11.26 29.76 -6.42
N ARG A 254 -10.40 30.31 -5.53
CA ARG A 254 -10.68 31.43 -4.61
C ARG A 254 -12.02 31.26 -3.89
N PRO A 255 -12.21 30.16 -3.15
CA PRO A 255 -13.48 29.87 -2.52
C PRO A 255 -13.78 30.90 -1.42
N GLN A 256 -15.04 31.29 -1.30
CA GLN A 256 -15.46 32.20 -0.24
C GLN A 256 -15.49 31.45 1.10
N LEU A 257 -14.64 31.86 2.05
CA LEU A 257 -14.51 31.20 3.35
C LEU A 257 -15.82 31.16 4.15
N SER A 258 -16.67 32.17 4.02
CA SER A 258 -18.01 32.19 4.63
C SER A 258 -18.90 31.09 4.06
N ALA A 259 -18.92 30.92 2.73
CA ALA A 259 -19.72 29.89 2.07
C ALA A 259 -19.22 28.47 2.42
N ILE A 260 -17.90 28.30 2.57
CA ILE A 260 -17.33 27.03 3.07
C ILE A 260 -17.86 26.72 4.47
N ARG A 261 -17.74 27.68 5.40
CA ARG A 261 -18.19 27.49 6.78
C ARG A 261 -19.68 27.15 6.83
N ASP A 262 -20.50 27.93 6.12
CA ASP A 262 -21.95 27.78 6.17
C ASP A 262 -22.38 26.45 5.54
N GLY A 263 -21.78 26.08 4.40
CA GLY A 263 -22.03 24.79 3.76
C GLY A 263 -21.60 23.60 4.62
N MET A 264 -20.46 23.66 5.30
CA MET A 264 -19.98 22.57 6.18
C MET A 264 -20.92 22.25 7.35
N LEU A 265 -21.84 23.15 7.70
CA LEU A 265 -22.79 23.00 8.81
C LEU A 265 -24.19 22.60 8.32
N GLU A 266 -24.41 22.48 7.01
CA GLU A 266 -25.68 22.08 6.41
C GLU A 266 -25.68 20.59 6.06
N PHE A 267 -26.61 19.83 6.67
CA PHE A 267 -26.75 18.39 6.46
C PHE A 267 -28.17 18.07 5.95
N PRO A 268 -28.41 18.07 4.62
CA PRO A 268 -29.72 17.74 4.04
C PRO A 268 -29.96 16.22 4.09
N LEU A 269 -30.10 15.66 5.29
CA LEU A 269 -30.25 14.21 5.53
C LEU A 269 -31.57 13.62 4.98
N ALA A 270 -32.50 14.48 4.54
CA ALA A 270 -33.73 14.06 3.85
C ALA A 270 -33.53 13.86 2.34
N ASP A 271 -32.42 14.34 1.78
CA ASP A 271 -32.12 14.24 0.35
C ASP A 271 -31.42 12.90 0.06
N ARG A 272 -31.99 12.10 -0.85
CA ARG A 272 -31.47 10.78 -1.21
C ARG A 272 -30.15 10.86 -1.97
N GLU A 273 -29.97 11.85 -2.85
CA GLU A 273 -28.72 12.02 -3.60
C GLU A 273 -27.61 12.49 -2.67
N TYR A 274 -27.93 13.31 -1.65
CA TYR A 274 -26.98 13.67 -0.60
C TYR A 274 -26.52 12.42 0.16
N LEU A 275 -27.45 11.58 0.62
CA LEU A 275 -27.12 10.35 1.34
C LEU A 275 -26.36 9.35 0.45
N TYR A 276 -26.66 9.29 -0.85
CA TYR A 276 -25.94 8.45 -1.81
C TYR A 276 -24.47 8.87 -1.92
N LEU A 277 -24.20 10.17 -2.13
CA LEU A 277 -22.84 10.69 -2.18
C LEU A 277 -22.15 10.65 -0.81
N PHE A 278 -22.89 10.81 0.28
CA PHE A 278 -22.38 10.64 1.63
C PHE A 278 -21.86 9.21 1.85
N ALA A 279 -22.64 8.19 1.50
CA ALA A 279 -22.22 6.79 1.56
C ALA A 279 -21.04 6.52 0.61
N ALA A 280 -21.07 7.06 -0.60
CA ALA A 280 -20.00 6.92 -1.57
C ALA A 280 -18.67 7.49 -1.06
N ASN A 281 -18.66 8.66 -0.42
CA ASN A 281 -17.44 9.24 0.15
C ASN A 281 -16.87 8.39 1.31
N ILE A 282 -17.73 7.80 2.16
CA ILE A 282 -17.25 6.89 3.21
C ILE A 282 -16.62 5.62 2.58
N GLY A 283 -17.27 5.04 1.57
CA GLY A 283 -16.75 3.86 0.88
C GLY A 283 -15.48 4.13 0.07
N ALA A 284 -15.35 5.33 -0.50
CA ALA A 284 -14.17 5.80 -1.20
C ALA A 284 -12.94 5.89 -0.28
N VAL A 285 -13.12 6.30 0.97
CA VAL A 285 -12.00 6.44 1.92
C VAL A 285 -11.56 5.11 2.55
N ILE A 286 -12.47 4.13 2.67
CA ILE A 286 -12.14 2.86 3.34
C ILE A 286 -12.44 1.71 2.40
N MET A 287 -11.60 1.57 1.38
CA MET A 287 -11.77 0.51 0.40
C MET A 287 -11.25 -0.83 0.95
N PRO A 288 -11.96 -1.95 0.71
CA PRO A 288 -11.53 -3.27 1.18
C PRO A 288 -10.09 -3.63 0.80
N TRP A 289 -9.68 -3.29 -0.43
CA TRP A 289 -8.34 -3.58 -0.91
C TRP A 289 -7.25 -2.79 -0.20
N MET A 290 -7.58 -1.62 0.35
CA MET A 290 -6.62 -0.73 1.02
C MET A 290 -6.01 -1.41 2.25
N ILE A 291 -6.84 -2.07 3.05
CA ILE A 291 -6.44 -2.79 4.27
C ILE A 291 -5.53 -3.98 3.94
N PHE A 292 -5.89 -4.76 2.91
CA PHE A 292 -5.08 -5.91 2.49
C PHE A 292 -3.75 -5.45 1.90
N TYR A 293 -3.76 -4.41 1.05
CA TYR A 293 -2.55 -3.86 0.47
C TYR A 293 -1.60 -3.33 1.53
N GLN A 294 -2.07 -2.45 2.43
CA GLN A 294 -1.24 -1.82 3.45
C GLN A 294 -0.52 -2.88 4.29
N GLN A 295 -1.22 -3.94 4.69
CA GLN A 295 -0.65 -5.04 5.45
C GLN A 295 0.40 -5.82 4.65
N SER A 296 0.13 -6.18 3.40
CA SER A 296 1.09 -6.95 2.58
C SER A 296 2.29 -6.09 2.14
N ALA A 297 2.09 -4.78 1.92
CA ALA A 297 3.11 -3.81 1.55
C ALA A 297 4.19 -3.68 2.65
N VAL A 298 3.78 -3.55 3.91
CA VAL A 298 4.74 -3.43 5.03
C VAL A 298 5.50 -4.73 5.29
N VAL A 299 4.89 -5.88 5.00
CA VAL A 299 5.53 -7.20 5.06
C VAL A 299 6.57 -7.35 3.96
N GLU A 300 6.23 -6.98 2.73
CA GLU A 300 7.13 -7.07 1.57
C GLU A 300 8.31 -6.09 1.68
N LYS A 301 8.07 -4.88 2.21
CA LYS A 301 9.15 -3.94 2.54
C LYS A 301 10.04 -4.42 3.70
N GLY A 302 9.60 -5.43 4.45
CA GLY A 302 10.38 -6.04 5.52
C GLY A 302 10.39 -5.24 6.82
N LEU A 303 9.44 -4.31 7.02
CA LEU A 303 9.39 -3.42 8.19
C LEU A 303 9.30 -4.20 9.50
N THR A 304 10.01 -3.72 10.51
CA THR A 304 10.13 -4.34 11.84
C THR A 304 9.40 -3.53 12.90
N VAL A 305 9.28 -4.09 14.11
CA VAL A 305 8.66 -3.41 15.26
C VAL A 305 9.37 -2.08 15.59
N ASP A 306 10.68 -1.99 15.33
CA ASP A 306 11.47 -0.77 15.54
C ASP A 306 11.07 0.36 14.58
N ASP A 307 10.45 0.01 13.45
CA ASP A 307 10.01 0.94 12.41
C ASP A 307 8.59 1.49 12.66
N LEU A 308 7.85 0.95 13.64
CA LEU A 308 6.46 1.33 13.95
C LEU A 308 6.25 2.85 14.07
N PRO A 309 7.08 3.63 14.78
CA PRO A 309 6.88 5.08 14.88
C PRO A 309 6.99 5.78 13.53
N ALA A 310 7.93 5.37 12.67
CA ALA A 310 8.10 5.93 11.34
C ALA A 310 6.96 5.51 10.41
N ALA A 311 6.51 4.25 10.49
CA ALA A 311 5.39 3.73 9.71
C ALA A 311 4.06 4.40 10.09
N ARG A 312 3.87 4.76 11.37
CA ARG A 312 2.72 5.58 11.83
C ARG A 312 2.75 6.97 11.22
N LEU A 313 3.91 7.62 11.21
CA LEU A 313 4.04 8.95 10.61
C LEU A 313 3.80 8.90 9.10
N ASP A 314 4.33 7.88 8.42
CA ASP A 314 4.10 7.62 6.98
C ASP A 314 2.60 7.46 6.67
N THR A 315 1.91 6.64 7.48
CA THR A 315 0.45 6.43 7.37
C THR A 315 -0.33 7.72 7.67
N ALA A 316 0.07 8.49 8.69
CA ALA A 316 -0.61 9.73 9.06
C ALA A 316 -0.46 10.82 7.99
N ILE A 317 0.74 10.97 7.42
CA ILE A 317 1.01 11.92 6.34
C ILE A 317 0.19 11.54 5.11
N GLY A 318 0.17 10.26 4.74
CA GLY A 318 -0.63 9.78 3.62
C GLY A 318 -2.13 10.05 3.84
N ALA A 319 -2.68 9.65 4.99
CA ALA A 319 -4.11 9.84 5.29
C ALA A 319 -4.53 11.31 5.26
N PHE A 320 -3.70 12.20 5.81
CA PHE A 320 -3.97 13.63 5.75
C PHE A 320 -3.88 14.18 4.33
N LEU A 321 -2.86 13.78 3.56
CA LEU A 321 -2.63 14.27 2.20
C LEU A 321 -3.77 13.86 1.27
N THR A 322 -4.16 12.60 1.27
CA THR A 322 -5.22 12.07 0.40
C THR A 322 -6.55 12.76 0.67
N GLN A 323 -6.92 12.90 1.94
CA GLN A 323 -8.16 13.59 2.26
C GLN A 323 -8.10 15.08 1.92
N LEU A 324 -6.93 15.70 2.02
CA LEU A 324 -6.74 17.09 1.60
C LEU A 324 -6.91 17.23 0.09
N VAL A 325 -6.42 16.27 -0.71
CA VAL A 325 -6.65 16.21 -2.16
C VAL A 325 -8.15 16.05 -2.46
N MET A 326 -8.85 15.15 -1.78
CA MET A 326 -10.31 14.97 -1.96
C MET A 326 -11.11 16.21 -1.58
N ALA A 327 -10.76 16.83 -0.45
CA ALA A 327 -11.33 18.11 -0.03
C ALA A 327 -11.07 19.20 -1.07
N ALA A 328 -9.86 19.25 -1.65
CA ALA A 328 -9.50 20.22 -2.67
C ALA A 328 -10.31 20.02 -3.96
N ILE A 329 -10.50 18.79 -4.42
CA ILE A 329 -11.36 18.48 -5.58
C ILE A 329 -12.78 18.98 -5.32
N LEU A 330 -13.36 18.63 -4.15
CA LEU A 330 -14.68 19.07 -3.76
C LEU A 330 -14.79 20.59 -3.70
N ILE A 331 -13.81 21.28 -3.11
CA ILE A 331 -13.78 22.75 -3.02
C ILE A 331 -13.69 23.37 -4.41
N ALA A 332 -12.82 22.84 -5.27
CA ALA A 332 -12.67 23.30 -6.64
C ALA A 332 -13.99 23.18 -7.39
N THR A 333 -14.61 21.99 -7.41
CA THR A 333 -15.87 21.80 -8.13
C THR A 333 -17.05 22.52 -7.49
N ALA A 334 -17.08 22.71 -6.17
CA ALA A 334 -18.09 23.54 -5.50
C ALA A 334 -17.93 25.03 -5.87
N ALA A 335 -16.70 25.54 -5.96
CA ALA A 335 -16.47 26.93 -6.36
C ALA A 335 -16.80 27.17 -7.85
N THR A 336 -16.58 26.18 -8.71
CA THR A 336 -16.80 26.29 -10.16
C THR A 336 -18.25 26.00 -10.58
N LEU A 337 -18.85 24.97 -9.97
CA LEU A 337 -20.13 24.36 -10.35
C LEU A 337 -21.14 24.30 -9.22
N GLY A 338 -20.84 24.76 -8.00
CA GLY A 338 -21.66 24.53 -6.79
C GLY A 338 -23.07 25.14 -6.77
N THR A 339 -23.57 25.59 -7.92
CA THR A 339 -24.96 25.99 -8.20
C THR A 339 -25.39 25.62 -9.63
N ALA A 340 -24.72 24.67 -10.29
CA ALA A 340 -25.09 24.21 -11.62
C ALA A 340 -26.50 23.63 -11.57
N LYS A 341 -27.36 24.09 -12.49
CA LYS A 341 -28.78 23.71 -12.54
C LYS A 341 -28.94 22.19 -12.58
N GLU A 342 -30.02 21.69 -11.97
CA GLU A 342 -30.53 20.33 -12.15
C GLU A 342 -30.41 19.92 -13.64
N GLY A 343 -29.49 18.99 -13.94
CA GLY A 343 -29.31 18.46 -15.29
C GLY A 343 -27.87 18.41 -15.83
N THR A 344 -26.86 18.97 -15.16
CA THR A 344 -25.46 18.70 -15.54
C THR A 344 -25.07 17.29 -15.08
N SER A 345 -25.19 16.30 -15.95
CA SER A 345 -24.69 14.95 -15.71
C SER A 345 -23.16 14.97 -15.67
N LEU A 346 -22.57 14.86 -14.47
CA LEU A 346 -21.12 14.70 -14.27
C LEU A 346 -20.68 13.25 -14.43
N ASP A 347 -21.30 12.58 -15.38
CA ASP A 347 -21.16 11.14 -15.61
C ASP A 347 -19.95 10.83 -16.50
N THR A 348 -19.14 11.83 -16.86
CA THR A 348 -17.95 11.63 -17.68
C THR A 348 -16.75 12.41 -17.13
N VAL A 349 -15.56 11.82 -17.31
CA VAL A 349 -14.24 12.42 -17.04
C VAL A 349 -14.11 13.77 -17.75
N GLU A 350 -14.65 13.88 -18.98
CA GLU A 350 -14.65 15.11 -19.75
C GLU A 350 -15.49 16.23 -19.09
N THR A 351 -16.70 15.92 -18.61
CA THR A 351 -17.55 16.92 -17.96
C THR A 351 -16.92 17.42 -16.66
N ILE A 352 -16.25 16.55 -15.90
CA ILE A 352 -15.52 16.92 -14.68
C ILE A 352 -14.27 17.75 -15.03
N ALA A 353 -13.55 17.42 -16.10
CA ALA A 353 -12.43 18.23 -16.57
C ALA A 353 -12.88 19.66 -16.92
N GLN A 354 -14.00 19.77 -17.66
CA GLN A 354 -14.61 21.04 -18.04
C GLN A 354 -15.07 21.84 -16.81
N ALA A 355 -15.51 21.17 -15.74
CA ALA A 355 -15.86 21.83 -14.49
C ALA A 355 -14.70 22.62 -13.87
N ILE A 356 -13.46 22.17 -14.02
CA ILE A 356 -12.28 22.74 -13.37
C ILE A 356 -11.56 23.76 -14.27
N THR A 357 -11.82 23.72 -15.59
CA THR A 357 -11.19 24.63 -16.58
C THR A 357 -11.38 26.15 -16.43
N PRO A 358 -12.44 26.73 -15.82
CA PRO A 358 -12.64 28.18 -15.83
C PRO A 358 -11.50 29.02 -15.23
N TYR A 359 -10.68 28.44 -14.35
CA TYR A 359 -9.65 29.17 -13.60
C TYR A 359 -8.27 29.19 -14.28
N PHE A 360 -7.98 28.18 -15.10
CA PHE A 360 -6.67 28.02 -15.75
C PHE A 360 -6.74 28.25 -17.27
N GLY A 361 -7.94 28.42 -17.83
CA GLY A 361 -8.19 28.32 -19.26
C GLY A 361 -8.37 26.86 -19.70
N LYS A 362 -9.08 26.68 -20.83
CA LYS A 362 -9.52 25.35 -21.30
C LYS A 362 -8.36 24.35 -21.45
N GLU A 363 -7.26 24.78 -22.05
CA GLU A 363 -6.12 23.89 -22.34
C GLU A 363 -5.36 23.47 -21.08
N VAL A 364 -5.04 24.43 -20.21
CA VAL A 364 -4.28 24.17 -18.97
C VAL A 364 -5.11 23.37 -17.97
N GLY A 365 -6.40 23.71 -17.80
CA GLY A 365 -7.29 22.97 -16.90
C GLY A 365 -7.52 21.52 -17.34
N VAL A 366 -7.69 21.27 -18.64
CA VAL A 366 -7.79 19.91 -19.19
C VAL A 366 -6.49 19.13 -18.97
N ALA A 367 -5.33 19.74 -19.23
CA ALA A 367 -4.04 19.10 -19.03
C ALA A 367 -3.79 18.76 -17.55
N MET A 368 -4.07 19.69 -16.64
CA MET A 368 -3.97 19.50 -15.19
C MET A 368 -4.85 18.35 -14.72
N PHE A 369 -6.10 18.33 -15.16
CA PHE A 369 -7.04 17.26 -14.82
C PHE A 369 -6.62 15.91 -15.38
N ALA A 370 -6.22 15.86 -16.66
CA ALA A 370 -5.74 14.65 -17.31
C ALA A 370 -4.52 14.06 -16.59
N VAL A 371 -3.56 14.90 -16.19
CA VAL A 371 -2.37 14.49 -15.46
C VAL A 371 -2.73 14.00 -14.05
N GLY A 372 -3.59 14.72 -13.32
CA GLY A 372 -4.06 14.33 -11.99
C GLY A 372 -4.79 12.99 -11.98
N ILE A 373 -5.81 12.82 -12.84
CA ILE A 373 -6.56 11.56 -12.95
C ILE A 373 -5.67 10.42 -13.43
N SER A 374 -4.76 10.66 -14.37
CA SER A 374 -3.85 9.60 -14.83
C SER A 374 -2.91 9.13 -13.74
N GLY A 375 -2.40 10.05 -12.91
CA GLY A 375 -1.58 9.72 -11.74
C GLY A 375 -2.35 8.84 -10.76
N ALA A 376 -3.47 9.35 -10.25
CA ALA A 376 -4.38 8.64 -9.36
C ALA A 376 -4.74 7.25 -9.88
N ALA A 377 -5.24 7.18 -11.11
CA ALA A 377 -5.74 5.94 -11.66
C ALA A 377 -4.65 4.91 -11.94
N LEU A 378 -3.46 5.36 -12.34
CA LEU A 378 -2.33 4.46 -12.52
C LEU A 378 -1.88 3.88 -11.19
N VAL A 379 -1.74 4.72 -10.14
CA VAL A 379 -1.35 4.28 -8.80
C VAL A 379 -2.35 3.28 -8.24
N ALA A 380 -3.64 3.62 -8.29
CA ALA A 380 -4.72 2.75 -7.86
C ALA A 380 -4.75 1.43 -8.65
N THR A 381 -4.60 1.46 -9.98
CA THR A 381 -4.54 0.24 -10.80
C THR A 381 -3.42 -0.70 -10.36
N ILE A 382 -2.22 -0.15 -10.13
CA ILE A 382 -1.07 -0.91 -9.63
C ILE A 382 -1.40 -1.58 -8.30
N VAL A 383 -1.89 -0.80 -7.34
CA VAL A 383 -2.16 -1.27 -5.98
C VAL A 383 -3.28 -2.32 -5.95
N VAL A 384 -4.38 -2.07 -6.66
CA VAL A 384 -5.55 -2.95 -6.73
C VAL A 384 -5.20 -4.28 -7.38
N THR A 385 -4.52 -4.26 -8.53
CA THR A 385 -4.16 -5.50 -9.26
C THR A 385 -3.18 -6.36 -8.48
N LEU A 386 -2.20 -5.74 -7.81
CA LEU A 386 -1.29 -6.45 -6.91
C LEU A 386 -2.06 -7.07 -5.73
N THR A 387 -3.00 -6.35 -5.13
CA THR A 387 -3.81 -6.84 -4.00
C THR A 387 -4.71 -8.01 -4.43
N ALA A 388 -5.38 -7.87 -5.57
CA ALA A 388 -6.22 -8.91 -6.17
C ALA A 388 -5.43 -10.19 -6.49
N ALA A 389 -4.16 -10.07 -6.87
CA ALA A 389 -3.29 -11.22 -7.13
C ALA A 389 -2.75 -11.86 -5.85
N ARG A 390 -2.39 -11.05 -4.83
CA ARG A 390 -1.81 -11.55 -3.58
C ARG A 390 -2.83 -12.25 -2.70
N ALA A 391 -4.00 -11.65 -2.47
CA ALA A 391 -4.91 -12.13 -1.45
C ALA A 391 -5.42 -13.58 -1.69
N PRO A 392 -5.83 -14.01 -2.89
CA PRO A 392 -6.13 -15.41 -3.16
C PRO A 392 -4.90 -16.31 -3.01
N SER A 393 -3.73 -15.84 -3.44
CA SER A 393 -2.47 -16.58 -3.35
C SER A 393 -2.02 -16.81 -1.91
N GLU A 394 -2.24 -15.84 -1.02
CA GLU A 394 -2.05 -15.94 0.42
C GLU A 394 -2.97 -17.02 1.03
N VAL A 395 -4.26 -17.03 0.65
CA VAL A 395 -5.19 -18.07 1.12
C VAL A 395 -4.80 -19.45 0.62
N LEU A 396 -4.28 -19.57 -0.60
CA LEU A 396 -3.76 -20.83 -1.15
C LEU A 396 -2.42 -21.26 -0.52
N GLY A 397 -1.70 -20.36 0.15
CA GLY A 397 -0.39 -20.62 0.72
C GLY A 397 0.70 -20.84 -0.33
N VAL A 398 0.50 -20.31 -1.55
CA VAL A 398 1.50 -20.36 -2.64
C VAL A 398 2.38 -19.12 -2.58
N LYS A 399 3.55 -19.12 -3.22
CA LYS A 399 4.42 -17.94 -3.32
C LYS A 399 3.70 -16.79 -4.03
N HIS A 400 3.80 -15.58 -3.47
CA HIS A 400 2.97 -14.43 -3.88
C HIS A 400 3.63 -13.04 -3.72
N ALA A 401 4.93 -12.97 -3.44
CA ALA A 401 5.67 -11.71 -3.49
C ALA A 401 6.08 -11.37 -4.92
N LEU A 402 6.15 -10.08 -5.24
CA LEU A 402 6.55 -9.59 -6.57
C LEU A 402 8.02 -9.92 -6.88
N GLU A 403 8.84 -10.10 -5.85
CA GLU A 403 10.25 -10.50 -5.99
C GLU A 403 10.41 -11.93 -6.51
N HIS A 404 9.38 -12.78 -6.42
CA HIS A 404 9.44 -14.12 -6.97
C HIS A 404 9.34 -14.07 -8.49
N GLY A 405 10.25 -14.75 -9.19
CA GLY A 405 10.18 -14.84 -10.65
C GLY A 405 8.90 -15.53 -11.14
N LEU A 406 8.55 -15.34 -12.42
CA LEU A 406 7.31 -15.88 -13.03
C LEU A 406 7.09 -17.38 -12.78
N ARG A 407 8.18 -18.16 -12.79
CA ARG A 407 8.12 -19.62 -12.57
C ARG A 407 7.94 -20.00 -11.10
N GLU A 408 8.27 -19.10 -10.18
CA GLU A 408 8.15 -19.34 -8.74
C GLU A 408 6.77 -18.98 -8.20
N ALA A 409 6.09 -17.99 -8.80
CA ALA A 409 4.76 -17.54 -8.40
C ALA A 409 3.77 -17.53 -9.59
N PRO A 410 3.55 -18.66 -10.29
CA PRO A 410 2.74 -18.68 -11.51
C PRO A 410 1.28 -18.28 -11.26
N TRP A 411 0.72 -18.64 -10.10
CA TRP A 411 -0.65 -18.28 -9.72
C TRP A 411 -0.82 -16.78 -9.52
N PHE A 412 0.14 -16.13 -8.86
CA PHE A 412 0.13 -14.69 -8.66
C PHE A 412 0.11 -13.95 -10.02
N TYR A 413 1.04 -14.28 -10.92
CA TYR A 413 1.11 -13.64 -12.24
C TYR A 413 -0.07 -13.99 -13.14
N ALA A 414 -0.63 -15.20 -13.03
CA ALA A 414 -1.82 -15.58 -13.76
C ALA A 414 -3.05 -14.76 -13.29
N ILE A 415 -3.29 -14.66 -11.98
CA ILE A 415 -4.39 -13.86 -11.44
C ILE A 415 -4.21 -12.39 -11.83
N TYR A 416 -3.01 -11.83 -11.64
CA TYR A 416 -2.69 -10.45 -12.04
C TYR A 416 -3.04 -10.19 -13.51
N THR A 417 -2.56 -11.05 -14.41
CA THR A 417 -2.76 -10.89 -15.86
C THR A 417 -4.22 -11.06 -16.25
N LEU A 418 -4.91 -12.07 -15.71
CA LEU A 418 -6.32 -12.33 -16.01
C LEU A 418 -7.23 -11.22 -15.51
N THR A 419 -6.99 -10.70 -14.31
CA THR A 419 -7.75 -9.59 -13.74
C THR A 419 -7.58 -8.33 -14.58
N LEU A 420 -6.35 -8.00 -14.97
CA LEU A 420 -6.06 -6.83 -15.80
C LEU A 420 -6.66 -6.93 -17.22
N LEU A 421 -6.47 -8.07 -17.90
CA LEU A 421 -7.04 -8.31 -19.23
C LEU A 421 -8.57 -8.40 -19.19
N GLY A 422 -9.13 -9.00 -18.14
CA GLY A 422 -10.58 -9.08 -17.95
C GLY A 422 -11.20 -7.70 -17.75
N GLY A 423 -10.59 -6.84 -16.93
CA GLY A 423 -11.03 -5.46 -16.74
C GLY A 423 -10.97 -4.65 -18.04
N ALA A 424 -9.85 -4.73 -18.76
CA ALA A 424 -9.70 -4.05 -20.06
C ALA A 424 -10.71 -4.58 -21.11
N GLY A 425 -10.92 -5.89 -21.16
CA GLY A 425 -11.89 -6.52 -22.05
C GLY A 425 -13.32 -6.07 -21.77
N LEU A 426 -13.69 -5.88 -20.49
CA LEU A 426 -15.01 -5.39 -20.12
C LEU A 426 -15.21 -3.93 -20.54
N ILE A 427 -14.21 -3.07 -20.41
CA ILE A 427 -14.30 -1.68 -20.88
C ILE A 427 -14.44 -1.62 -22.40
N LEU A 428 -13.67 -2.45 -23.12
CA LEU A 428 -13.75 -2.54 -24.58
C LEU A 428 -15.10 -3.05 -25.09
N SER A 429 -15.92 -3.69 -24.24
CA SER A 429 -17.28 -4.09 -24.61
C SER A 429 -18.26 -2.92 -24.76
N GLY A 430 -17.87 -1.70 -24.36
CA GLY A 430 -18.68 -0.49 -24.53
C GLY A 430 -19.63 -0.19 -23.37
N ILE A 431 -19.49 -0.87 -22.24
CA ILE A 431 -20.23 -0.53 -21.02
C ILE A 431 -19.72 0.81 -20.51
N ASN A 432 -20.62 1.80 -20.37
CA ASN A 432 -20.28 3.06 -19.73
C ASN A 432 -20.11 2.81 -18.22
N LEU A 433 -18.87 2.62 -17.79
CA LEU A 433 -18.51 2.30 -16.40
C LEU A 433 -18.37 3.55 -15.52
N VAL A 434 -18.39 4.75 -16.12
CA VAL A 434 -18.28 6.00 -15.35
C VAL A 434 -19.55 6.25 -14.54
N THR A 435 -20.73 5.92 -15.08
CA THR A 435 -22.01 5.99 -14.33
C THR A 435 -22.08 5.01 -13.15
N LEU A 436 -21.32 3.90 -13.22
CA LEU A 436 -21.26 2.89 -12.17
C LEU A 436 -20.20 3.20 -11.10
N THR A 437 -19.38 4.22 -11.32
CA THR A 437 -18.23 4.54 -10.47
C THR A 437 -18.63 4.93 -9.05
N VAL A 438 -19.61 5.82 -8.90
CA VAL A 438 -20.11 6.19 -7.56
C VAL A 438 -20.81 5.01 -6.90
N GLY A 439 -21.49 4.16 -7.68
CA GLY A 439 -22.13 2.95 -7.19
C GLY A 439 -21.13 1.93 -6.64
N ILE A 440 -19.94 1.83 -7.25
CA ILE A 440 -18.84 1.01 -6.75
C ILE A 440 -18.34 1.54 -5.40
N GLN A 441 -18.33 2.86 -5.19
CA GLN A 441 -17.98 3.42 -3.89
C GLN A 441 -19.05 3.18 -2.83
N VAL A 442 -20.33 3.29 -3.17
CA VAL A 442 -21.42 2.88 -2.27
C VAL A 442 -21.33 1.38 -1.93
N MET A 443 -20.98 0.54 -2.91
CA MET A 443 -20.72 -0.89 -2.68
C MET A 443 -19.55 -1.09 -1.70
N ASN A 444 -18.44 -0.36 -1.83
CA ASN A 444 -17.34 -0.41 -0.86
C ASN A 444 -17.82 -0.03 0.55
N ALA A 445 -18.70 0.97 0.65
CA ALA A 445 -19.32 1.38 1.91
C ALA A 445 -20.14 0.26 2.57
N PHE A 446 -20.79 -0.60 1.77
CA PHE A 446 -21.50 -1.80 2.23
C PHE A 446 -20.56 -2.96 2.63
N LEU A 447 -19.32 -2.98 2.13
CA LEU A 447 -18.32 -4.00 2.47
C LEU A 447 -17.54 -3.69 3.76
N LEU A 448 -17.63 -2.45 4.28
CA LEU A 448 -16.98 -2.02 5.52
C LEU A 448 -17.22 -2.93 6.73
N PRO A 449 -18.45 -3.41 7.00
CA PRO A 449 -18.70 -4.27 8.15
C PRO A 449 -17.85 -5.54 8.11
N ILE A 450 -17.60 -6.09 6.93
CA ILE A 450 -16.79 -7.30 6.76
C ILE A 450 -15.33 -6.98 7.02
N VAL A 451 -14.81 -5.95 6.36
CA VAL A 451 -13.38 -5.60 6.37
C VAL A 451 -12.94 -5.11 7.75
N LEU A 452 -13.67 -4.14 8.31
CA LEU A 452 -13.33 -3.56 9.61
C LEU A 452 -13.54 -4.55 10.76
N ALA A 453 -14.52 -5.47 10.66
CA ALA A 453 -14.67 -6.51 11.67
C ALA A 453 -13.47 -7.45 11.70
N PHE A 454 -13.00 -7.96 10.56
CA PHE A 454 -11.80 -8.81 10.54
C PHE A 454 -10.56 -8.05 11.03
N LEU A 455 -10.39 -6.81 10.59
CA LEU A 455 -9.30 -5.94 11.04
C LEU A 455 -9.28 -5.78 12.56
N TYR A 456 -10.43 -5.42 13.15
CA TYR A 456 -10.56 -5.24 14.59
C TYR A 456 -10.31 -6.54 15.36
N LEU A 457 -10.92 -7.65 14.94
CA LEU A 457 -10.77 -8.94 15.60
C LEU A 457 -9.32 -9.43 15.56
N LEU A 458 -8.62 -9.26 14.44
CA LEU A 458 -7.20 -9.60 14.32
C LEU A 458 -6.33 -8.70 15.21
N ALA A 459 -6.60 -7.39 15.22
CA ALA A 459 -5.87 -6.44 16.07
C ALA A 459 -6.00 -6.74 17.56
N ARG A 460 -7.11 -7.35 17.99
CA ARG A 460 -7.35 -7.83 19.36
C ARG A 460 -6.58 -9.12 19.69
N ARG A 461 -6.16 -9.90 18.70
CA ARG A 461 -5.41 -11.16 18.90
C ARG A 461 -3.89 -11.00 18.87
N LEU A 462 -3.38 -9.83 18.47
CA LEU A 462 -1.95 -9.54 18.50
C LEU A 462 -1.31 -9.79 19.89
N PRO A 463 -0.02 -10.18 19.95
CA PRO A 463 0.69 -10.32 21.21
C PRO A 463 0.91 -8.96 21.90
N ARG A 464 0.95 -8.96 23.23
CA ARG A 464 1.34 -7.78 24.01
C ARG A 464 2.80 -7.41 23.70
N PRO A 465 3.18 -6.12 23.65
CA PRO A 465 2.38 -4.92 23.94
C PRO A 465 1.57 -4.35 22.76
N HIS A 466 1.62 -4.96 21.57
CA HIS A 466 1.05 -4.39 20.33
C HIS A 466 -0.45 -4.67 20.13
N ARG A 467 -1.06 -5.35 21.08
CA ARG A 467 -2.48 -5.69 21.05
C ARG A 467 -3.35 -4.45 21.19
N LEU A 468 -4.47 -4.44 20.49
CA LEU A 468 -5.50 -3.43 20.67
C LEU A 468 -6.20 -3.61 22.05
N GLU A 469 -5.80 -2.83 23.04
CA GLU A 469 -6.37 -2.88 24.41
C GLU A 469 -6.68 -1.45 24.93
N GLY A 470 -7.48 -1.37 26.00
CA GLY A 470 -7.77 -0.12 26.72
C GLY A 470 -8.55 0.92 25.92
N GLY A 471 -8.29 2.21 26.19
CA GLY A 471 -9.00 3.34 25.56
C GLY A 471 -8.81 3.42 24.04
N HIS A 472 -7.67 2.98 23.51
CA HIS A 472 -7.44 2.93 22.06
C HIS A 472 -8.38 1.93 21.37
N ALA A 473 -8.65 0.78 22.00
CA ALA A 473 -9.63 -0.18 21.47
C ALA A 473 -11.04 0.41 21.40
N VAL A 474 -11.44 1.16 22.43
CA VAL A 474 -12.75 1.83 22.48
C VAL A 474 -12.85 2.90 21.39
N LEU A 475 -11.79 3.71 21.20
CA LEU A 475 -11.75 4.71 20.14
C LEU A 475 -11.91 4.09 18.76
N VAL A 476 -11.15 3.02 18.45
CA VAL A 476 -11.26 2.27 17.19
C VAL A 476 -12.70 1.81 16.96
N VAL A 477 -13.31 1.16 17.96
CA VAL A 477 -14.69 0.66 17.85
C VAL A 477 -15.68 1.78 17.60
N ILE A 478 -15.56 2.92 18.28
CA ILE A 478 -16.45 4.06 18.06
C ILE A 478 -16.32 4.58 16.63
N LEU A 479 -15.10 4.76 16.13
CA LEU A 479 -14.84 5.23 14.77
C LEU A 479 -15.37 4.24 13.72
N ASP A 480 -15.00 2.97 13.83
CA ASP A 480 -15.43 1.92 12.89
C ASP A 480 -16.94 1.75 12.88
N LEU A 481 -17.59 1.68 14.05
CA LEU A 481 -19.04 1.56 14.16
C LEU A 481 -19.75 2.82 13.65
N SER A 482 -19.18 4.00 13.87
CA SER A 482 -19.75 5.24 13.33
C SER A 482 -19.70 5.23 11.80
N ALA A 483 -18.56 4.86 11.20
CA ALA A 483 -18.41 4.76 9.75
C ALA A 483 -19.37 3.73 9.15
N ILE A 484 -19.46 2.55 9.75
CA ILE A 484 -20.38 1.47 9.34
C ILE A 484 -21.85 1.91 9.48
N ALA A 485 -22.24 2.46 10.62
CA ALA A 485 -23.62 2.86 10.84
C ALA A 485 -24.05 3.96 9.86
N CYS A 486 -23.18 4.96 9.68
CA CYS A 486 -23.38 6.05 8.74
C CYS A 486 -23.43 5.55 7.28
N SER A 487 -22.53 4.66 6.87
CA SER A 487 -22.51 4.13 5.50
C SER A 487 -23.73 3.27 5.19
N LEU A 488 -24.09 2.36 6.10
CA LEU A 488 -25.25 1.48 5.93
C LEU A 488 -26.54 2.28 5.94
N TYR A 489 -26.70 3.24 6.86
CA TYR A 489 -27.89 4.10 6.89
C TYR A 489 -28.01 4.90 5.60
N ALA A 490 -26.98 5.65 5.22
CA ALA A 490 -27.03 6.51 4.04
C ALA A 490 -27.18 5.70 2.74
N GLY A 491 -26.48 4.56 2.63
CA GLY A 491 -26.60 3.65 1.50
C GLY A 491 -27.98 3.01 1.38
N LEU A 492 -28.55 2.49 2.47
CA LEU A 492 -29.87 1.84 2.43
C LEU A 492 -31.00 2.85 2.17
N VAL A 493 -30.97 4.00 2.85
CA VAL A 493 -32.00 5.04 2.66
C VAL A 493 -31.94 5.60 1.25
N SER A 494 -30.75 5.89 0.71
CA SER A 494 -30.65 6.41 -0.66
C SER A 494 -31.16 5.45 -1.73
N LEU A 495 -31.00 4.13 -1.54
CA LEU A 495 -31.43 3.11 -2.49
C LEU A 495 -32.90 2.69 -2.37
N PHE A 496 -33.46 2.67 -1.15
CA PHE A 496 -34.76 2.04 -0.88
C PHE A 496 -35.80 2.95 -0.22
N GLY A 497 -35.38 4.00 0.48
CA GLY A 497 -36.26 4.88 1.25
C GLY A 497 -36.64 6.07 0.44
#